data_AF-A0A8S2TR98-F1
#
_entry.id   AF-A0A8S2TR98-F1
#
_cell.length_a   1.000
_cell.length_b   1.000
_cell.length_c   1.000
_cell.angle_alpha   90.00
_cell.angle_beta   90.00
_cell.angle_gamma   90.00
#
_symmetry.space_group_name_H-M   'P 1'
#
loop_
_entity.id
_entity.type
_entity.pdbx_description
1 polymer ?
#
loop_
_entity_poly.entity_id
_entity_poly.type
_entity_poly.pdbx_seq_one_letter_code
_entity_poly.pdbx_strand_id
1 'polypeptide(L)'
;LQLDPETFNHRPDKNISEDDIVAYCLEFFSEKSEMLADYYSLSVSSDGRLETLPLLLENYVPNLDYLPQYLLRLIINVNWDDEKECFHTLSEETAKFYAYRPPLDQDDDSNDDDNENDDKTNWKWCVEHVLYHSFKTMLLPSKHLKQAFVKLTQVSQLYKVFERC
;
A
#
# COMPACT_ATOMS: atom_id res chain seq x y z
N LEU A 1 -16.68 -3.14 -6.66
CA LEU A 1 -16.06 -2.00 -7.37
C LEU A 1 -16.77 -1.85 -8.69
N GLN A 2 -17.51 -0.77 -8.92
CA GLN A 2 -17.81 -0.36 -10.29
C GLN A 2 -16.52 0.28 -10.83
N LEU A 3 -15.97 -0.30 -11.89
CA LEU A 3 -14.93 0.34 -12.67
C LEU A 3 -15.59 1.54 -13.35
N ASP A 4 -15.54 2.71 -12.71
CA ASP A 4 -16.12 3.91 -13.29
C ASP A 4 -15.32 4.26 -14.57
N PRO A 5 -15.98 4.37 -15.73
CA PRO A 5 -15.31 4.63 -17.01
C PRO A 5 -14.51 5.95 -17.05
N GLU A 6 -14.66 6.81 -16.04
CA GLU A 6 -14.00 8.11 -15.96
C GLU A 6 -12.57 8.05 -15.40
N THR A 7 -12.10 6.91 -14.89
CA THR A 7 -10.72 6.79 -14.38
C THR A 7 -9.66 6.64 -15.47
N PHE A 8 -10.02 6.35 -16.72
CA PHE A 8 -9.05 6.22 -17.81
C PHE A 8 -8.76 7.58 -18.45
N ASN A 9 -7.63 8.21 -18.08
CA ASN A 9 -7.19 9.50 -18.65
C ASN A 9 -6.77 9.41 -20.13
N HIS A 10 -6.72 8.22 -20.71
CA HIS A 10 -6.78 8.02 -22.15
C HIS A 10 -8.15 7.47 -22.51
N ARG A 11 -8.94 8.26 -23.24
CA ARG A 11 -10.26 7.87 -23.74
C ARG A 11 -10.11 6.91 -24.93
N PRO A 12 -10.63 5.67 -24.87
CA PRO A 12 -11.37 5.12 -25.99
C PRO A 12 -12.87 5.41 -25.78
N ASP A 13 -13.64 5.34 -26.85
CA ASP A 13 -15.05 5.74 -26.89
C ASP A 13 -15.93 5.08 -25.81
N LYS A 14 -17.11 5.66 -25.54
CA LYS A 14 -18.09 5.24 -24.51
C LYS A 14 -18.68 3.82 -24.65
N ASN A 15 -18.06 2.92 -25.43
CA ASN A 15 -18.47 1.54 -25.68
C ASN A 15 -17.29 0.55 -25.58
N ILE A 16 -16.47 0.63 -24.54
CA ILE A 16 -15.41 -0.37 -24.28
C ILE A 16 -16.02 -1.50 -23.43
N SER A 17 -15.87 -2.75 -23.87
CA SER A 17 -16.29 -3.93 -23.10
C SER A 17 -15.37 -4.15 -21.88
N GLU A 18 -15.84 -4.84 -20.85
CA GLU A 18 -14.97 -5.29 -19.75
C GLU A 18 -13.80 -6.14 -20.27
N ASP A 19 -14.05 -6.97 -21.29
CA ASP A 19 -13.03 -7.80 -21.95
C ASP A 19 -11.95 -6.95 -22.63
N ASP A 20 -12.34 -5.81 -23.23
CA ASP A 20 -11.41 -4.90 -23.88
C ASP A 20 -10.51 -4.20 -22.86
N ILE A 21 -11.05 -3.86 -21.68
CA ILE A 21 -10.27 -3.29 -20.57
C ILE A 21 -9.26 -4.32 -20.06
N VAL A 22 -9.69 -5.56 -19.84
CA VAL A 22 -8.79 -6.63 -19.37
C VAL A 22 -7.69 -6.89 -20.39
N ALA A 23 -8.02 -6.97 -21.68
CA ALA A 23 -7.04 -7.14 -22.75
C ALA A 23 -6.01 -5.98 -22.77
N TYR A 24 -6.49 -4.74 -22.63
CA TYR A 24 -5.61 -3.57 -22.54
C TYR A 24 -4.68 -3.63 -21.32
N CYS A 25 -5.19 -4.00 -20.14
CA CYS A 25 -4.36 -4.15 -18.94
C CYS A 25 -3.28 -5.22 -19.12
N LEU A 26 -3.61 -6.36 -19.73
CA LEU A 26 -2.65 -7.44 -19.98
C LEU A 26 -1.57 -7.02 -20.98
N GLU A 27 -1.95 -6.37 -22.08
CA GLU A 27 -1.01 -5.83 -23.05
C GLU A 27 -0.06 -4.80 -22.42
N PHE A 28 -0.62 -3.90 -21.60
CA PHE A 28 0.15 -2.90 -20.87
C PHE A 28 1.22 -3.52 -19.97
N PHE A 29 0.84 -4.48 -19.11
CA PHE A 29 1.79 -5.13 -18.20
C PHE A 29 2.79 -6.00 -18.95
N SER A 30 2.41 -6.57 -20.09
CA SER A 30 3.37 -7.26 -20.97
C SER A 30 4.41 -6.29 -21.52
N GLU A 31 4.00 -5.10 -21.97
CA GLU A 31 4.91 -4.08 -22.51
C GLU A 31 5.89 -3.56 -21.45
N LYS A 32 5.43 -3.34 -20.22
CA LYS A 32 6.25 -2.80 -19.12
C LYS A 32 6.95 -3.88 -18.26
N SER A 33 6.80 -5.15 -18.61
CA SER A 33 7.22 -6.31 -17.79
C SER A 33 8.69 -6.30 -17.41
N GLU A 34 9.60 -6.10 -18.37
CA GLU A 34 11.06 -6.11 -18.14
C GLU A 34 11.48 -5.05 -17.11
N MET A 35 11.00 -3.82 -17.29
CA MET A 35 11.29 -2.68 -16.41
C MET A 35 10.73 -2.91 -15.00
N LEU A 36 9.50 -3.40 -14.88
CA LEU A 36 8.86 -3.69 -13.61
C LEU A 36 9.58 -4.81 -12.84
N ALA A 37 10.05 -5.84 -13.54
CA ALA A 37 10.80 -6.93 -12.94
C ALA A 37 12.16 -6.46 -12.44
N ASP A 38 12.91 -5.73 -13.28
CA ASP A 38 14.28 -5.30 -12.99
C ASP A 38 14.36 -4.27 -11.87
N TYR A 39 13.47 -3.27 -11.86
CA TYR A 39 13.55 -2.16 -10.89
C TYR A 39 12.66 -2.32 -9.67
N TYR A 40 11.53 -3.02 -9.80
CA TYR A 40 10.53 -3.13 -8.73
C TYR A 40 10.26 -4.57 -8.29
N SER A 41 10.90 -5.58 -8.91
CA SER A 41 10.62 -6.99 -8.60
C SER A 41 9.13 -7.34 -8.74
N LEU A 42 8.42 -6.66 -9.63
CA LEU A 42 7.03 -6.92 -9.98
C LEU A 42 7.02 -7.63 -11.34
N SER A 43 6.61 -8.89 -11.37
CA SER A 43 6.59 -9.69 -12.59
C SER A 43 5.21 -10.24 -12.89
N VAL A 44 4.87 -10.26 -14.17
CA VAL A 44 3.64 -10.85 -14.72
C VAL A 44 4.07 -11.91 -15.72
N SER A 45 3.50 -13.10 -15.61
CA SER A 45 3.76 -14.23 -16.49
C SER A 45 3.26 -13.96 -17.91
N SER A 46 3.74 -14.76 -18.87
CA SER A 46 3.30 -14.68 -20.27
C SER A 46 1.81 -15.01 -20.47
N ASP A 47 1.16 -15.68 -19.51
CA ASP A 47 -0.27 -15.96 -19.51
C ASP A 47 -1.09 -14.96 -18.66
N GLY A 48 -0.49 -13.84 -18.25
CA GLY A 48 -1.19 -12.71 -17.64
C GLY A 48 -1.44 -12.85 -16.14
N ARG A 49 -0.69 -13.72 -15.44
CA ARG A 49 -0.78 -13.89 -13.99
C ARG A 49 0.30 -13.09 -13.30
N LEU A 50 -0.05 -12.38 -12.23
CA LEU A 50 0.95 -11.75 -11.37
C LEU A 50 1.74 -12.83 -10.63
N GLU A 51 3.07 -12.83 -10.77
CA GLU A 51 3.97 -13.80 -10.14
C GLU A 51 4.66 -13.24 -8.90
N THR A 52 5.07 -11.96 -8.94
CA THR A 52 5.81 -11.34 -7.83
C THR A 52 5.35 -9.92 -7.53
N LEU A 53 5.59 -9.52 -6.27
CA LEU A 53 5.43 -8.16 -5.76
C LEU A 53 6.72 -7.72 -5.04
N PRO A 54 7.01 -6.41 -4.95
CA PRO A 54 8.18 -5.90 -4.23
C PRO A 54 8.20 -6.30 -2.74
N LEU A 55 9.32 -6.80 -2.22
CA LEU A 55 9.48 -7.00 -0.78
C LEU A 55 10.13 -5.75 -0.15
N LEU A 56 9.31 -4.81 0.32
CA LEU A 56 9.82 -3.53 0.86
C LEU A 56 10.33 -3.62 2.29
N LEU A 57 9.70 -4.45 3.12
CA LEU A 57 10.05 -4.67 4.52
C LEU A 57 9.96 -6.16 4.83
N GLU A 58 10.93 -6.66 5.59
CA GLU A 58 10.91 -8.05 6.07
C GLU A 58 9.71 -8.28 6.99
N ASN A 59 9.05 -9.43 6.85
CA ASN A 59 7.85 -9.80 7.62
C ASN A 59 6.66 -8.84 7.45
N TYR A 60 6.60 -8.10 6.34
CA TYR A 60 5.47 -7.25 6.00
C TYR A 60 4.88 -7.62 4.64
N VAL A 61 3.60 -7.99 4.63
CA VAL A 61 2.81 -8.23 3.43
C VAL A 61 1.69 -7.18 3.40
N PRO A 62 1.54 -6.40 2.31
CA PRO A 62 0.46 -5.43 2.20
C PRO A 62 -0.90 -6.15 2.12
N ASN A 63 -1.99 -5.43 2.42
CA ASN A 63 -3.32 -6.01 2.25
C ASN A 63 -3.63 -6.23 0.75
N LEU A 64 -3.65 -7.50 0.34
CA LEU A 64 -3.87 -7.92 -1.04
C LEU A 64 -5.29 -7.69 -1.54
N ASP A 65 -6.27 -7.36 -0.68
CA ASP A 65 -7.61 -6.94 -1.10
C ASP A 65 -7.56 -5.68 -1.98
N TYR A 66 -6.51 -4.86 -1.84
CA TYR A 66 -6.28 -3.67 -2.65
C TYR A 66 -5.42 -3.92 -3.89
N LEU A 67 -4.98 -5.16 -4.13
CA LEU A 67 -4.14 -5.50 -5.27
C LEU A 67 -4.78 -5.13 -6.62
N PRO A 68 -6.07 -5.40 -6.89
CA PRO A 68 -6.69 -4.99 -8.15
C PRO A 68 -6.65 -3.47 -8.36
N GLN A 69 -6.87 -2.70 -7.29
CA GLN A 69 -6.82 -1.24 -7.34
C GLN A 69 -5.40 -0.73 -7.57
N TYR A 70 -4.39 -1.37 -6.95
CA TYR A 70 -2.99 -1.04 -7.16
C TYR A 70 -2.59 -1.23 -8.61
N LEU A 71 -2.87 -2.40 -9.21
CA LEU A 71 -2.56 -2.68 -10.61
C LEU A 71 -3.21 -1.66 -11.56
N LEU A 72 -4.48 -1.31 -11.32
CA LEU A 72 -5.17 -0.32 -12.15
C LEU A 72 -4.54 1.08 -12.02
N ARG A 73 -4.11 1.46 -10.81
CA ARG A 73 -3.43 2.74 -10.55
C ARG A 73 -2.06 2.81 -11.21
N LEU A 74 -1.33 1.69 -11.33
CA LEU A 74 -0.07 1.67 -12.07
C LEU A 74 -0.27 2.05 -13.54
N ILE A 75 -1.39 1.65 -14.14
CA ILE A 75 -1.71 1.99 -15.53
C ILE A 75 -2.11 3.47 -15.63
N ILE A 76 -2.94 3.95 -14.70
CA ILE A 76 -3.64 5.23 -14.83
C ILE A 76 -2.85 6.42 -14.26
N ASN A 77 -2.18 6.24 -13.13
CA ASN A 77 -1.59 7.33 -12.34
C ASN A 77 -0.09 7.48 -12.53
N VAL A 78 0.58 6.49 -13.11
CA VAL A 78 2.03 6.54 -13.34
C VAL A 78 2.30 7.25 -14.66
N ASN A 79 3.22 8.20 -14.63
CA ASN A 79 3.71 8.85 -15.84
C ASN A 79 4.76 7.97 -16.51
N TRP A 80 4.41 7.25 -17.58
CA TRP A 80 5.33 6.35 -18.28
C TRP A 80 6.18 7.03 -19.36
N ASP A 81 5.98 8.33 -19.59
CA ASP A 81 6.64 9.08 -20.68
C ASP A 81 7.91 9.82 -20.23
N ASP A 82 7.98 10.22 -18.95
CA ASP A 82 9.16 10.88 -18.36
C ASP A 82 9.82 9.94 -17.34
N GLU A 83 11.11 9.64 -17.53
CA GLU A 83 11.85 8.68 -16.70
C GLU A 83 11.78 9.02 -15.20
N LYS A 84 12.01 10.29 -14.86
CA LYS A 84 12.09 10.71 -13.46
C LYS A 84 10.71 10.68 -12.82
N GLU A 85 9.70 11.21 -13.50
CA GLU A 85 8.32 11.18 -13.02
C GLU A 85 7.75 9.76 -12.99
N CYS A 86 8.19 8.87 -13.88
CA CYS A 86 7.83 7.45 -13.87
C CYS A 86 8.26 6.78 -12.57
N PHE A 87 9.55 6.87 -12.24
CA PHE A 87 10.04 6.31 -10.98
C PHE A 87 9.37 6.97 -9.77
N HIS A 88 9.15 8.28 -9.81
CA HIS A 88 8.51 9.00 -8.71
C HIS A 88 7.06 8.54 -8.48
N THR A 89 6.22 8.58 -9.51
CA THR A 89 4.79 8.26 -9.42
C THR A 89 4.54 6.77 -9.21
N LEU A 90 5.38 5.89 -9.79
CA LEU A 90 5.30 4.45 -9.56
C LEU A 90 5.70 4.07 -8.13
N SER A 91 6.75 4.69 -7.60
CA SER A 91 7.11 4.58 -6.17
C SER A 91 5.98 5.09 -5.27
N GLU A 92 5.29 6.17 -5.65
CA GLU A 92 4.18 6.72 -4.88
C GLU A 92 2.97 5.78 -4.85
N GLU A 93 2.53 5.24 -5.99
CA GLU A 93 1.42 4.28 -6.02
C GLU A 93 1.78 2.96 -5.31
N THR A 94 3.04 2.52 -5.43
CA THR A 94 3.54 1.37 -4.66
C THR A 94 3.52 1.66 -3.17
N ALA A 95 3.99 2.82 -2.72
CA ALA A 95 3.93 3.22 -1.32
C ALA A 95 2.48 3.30 -0.80
N LYS A 96 1.52 3.78 -1.62
CA LYS A 96 0.08 3.81 -1.26
C LYS A 96 -0.52 2.42 -1.10
N PHE A 97 -0.07 1.44 -1.90
CA PHE A 97 -0.49 0.05 -1.78
C PHE A 97 0.11 -0.62 -0.53
N TYR A 98 1.38 -0.34 -0.23
CA TYR A 98 2.05 -0.87 0.96
C TYR A 98 1.73 -0.12 2.26
N ALA A 99 1.11 1.06 2.18
CA ALA A 99 0.67 1.80 3.35
C ALA A 99 -0.34 0.97 4.16
N TYR A 100 -0.02 0.74 5.44
CA TYR A 100 -0.86 -0.02 6.33
C TYR A 100 -2.21 0.65 6.55
N ARG A 101 -3.30 -0.11 6.44
CA ARG A 101 -4.67 0.34 6.71
C ARG A 101 -5.26 -0.56 7.79
N PRO A 102 -5.39 -0.09 9.04
CA PRO A 102 -6.03 -0.89 10.07
C PRO A 102 -7.49 -1.16 9.68
N PRO A 103 -8.01 -2.37 9.93
CA PRO A 103 -9.43 -2.65 9.76
C PRO A 103 -10.26 -1.73 10.66
N LEU A 104 -11.38 -1.21 10.12
CA LEU A 104 -12.22 -0.22 10.81
C LEU A 104 -12.98 -0.82 12.00
N ASP A 105 -13.24 -2.13 11.98
CA ASP A 105 -14.22 -2.80 12.85
C ASP A 105 -13.60 -3.87 13.80
N GLN A 106 -12.30 -3.81 14.08
CA GLN A 106 -11.72 -4.69 15.11
C GLN A 106 -11.93 -4.05 16.49
N ASP A 107 -13.12 -4.29 17.05
CA ASP A 107 -13.43 -3.99 18.45
C ASP A 107 -12.43 -4.67 19.38
N ASP A 108 -11.95 -3.90 20.35
CA ASP A 108 -10.81 -4.21 21.23
C ASP A 108 -11.13 -5.24 22.34
N ASP A 109 -12.26 -5.96 22.22
CA ASP A 109 -12.92 -6.64 23.35
C ASP A 109 -13.02 -8.18 23.21
N SER A 110 -12.43 -8.79 22.18
CA SER A 110 -12.32 -10.25 22.15
C SER A 110 -11.15 -10.72 23.01
N ASN A 111 -11.43 -10.94 24.30
CA ASN A 111 -10.66 -11.79 25.21
C ASN A 111 -10.73 -13.26 24.76
N ASP A 112 -10.28 -13.57 23.54
CA ASP A 112 -10.05 -14.95 23.12
C ASP A 112 -8.56 -15.27 23.28
N ASP A 113 -8.20 -15.57 24.53
CA ASP A 113 -7.18 -16.57 24.82
C ASP A 113 -7.58 -17.87 24.09
N ASP A 114 -6.60 -18.59 23.56
CA ASP A 114 -6.69 -19.95 23.02
C ASP A 114 -7.20 -20.17 21.57
N ASN A 115 -6.58 -19.51 20.59
CA ASN A 115 -6.41 -20.13 19.26
C ASN A 115 -5.07 -19.73 18.62
N GLU A 116 -4.04 -20.57 18.80
CA GLU A 116 -2.68 -20.44 18.23
C GLU A 116 -2.59 -20.58 16.69
N ASN A 117 -3.69 -20.38 15.94
CA ASN A 117 -3.73 -20.61 14.48
C ASN A 117 -4.58 -19.59 13.70
N ASP A 118 -4.78 -18.37 14.21
CA ASP A 118 -5.48 -17.34 13.44
C ASP A 118 -4.46 -16.32 12.89
N ASP A 119 -4.26 -16.33 11.56
CA ASP A 119 -3.51 -15.35 10.78
C ASP A 119 -4.02 -13.90 10.96
N LYS A 120 -5.02 -13.68 11.82
CA LYS A 120 -5.29 -12.42 12.53
C LYS A 120 -4.20 -12.12 13.57
N THR A 121 -2.94 -12.20 13.16
CA THR A 121 -1.85 -11.60 13.92
C THR A 121 -2.15 -10.11 14.02
N ASN A 122 -2.62 -9.74 15.21
CA ASN A 122 -3.07 -8.45 15.66
C ASN A 122 -2.38 -7.32 14.90
N TRP A 123 -3.13 -6.50 14.16
CA TRP A 123 -2.58 -5.35 13.45
C TRP A 123 -1.69 -4.47 14.33
N LYS A 124 -1.99 -4.43 15.64
CA LYS A 124 -1.18 -3.76 16.65
C LYS A 124 0.23 -4.33 16.72
N TRP A 125 0.36 -5.66 16.67
CA TRP A 125 1.67 -6.33 16.64
C TRP A 125 2.45 -5.94 15.40
N CYS A 126 1.84 -6.00 14.21
CA CYS A 126 2.50 -5.58 12.96
C CYS A 126 2.93 -4.11 13.02
N VAL A 127 2.04 -3.23 13.49
CA VAL A 127 2.36 -1.81 13.66
C VAL A 127 3.53 -1.64 14.63
N GLU A 128 3.47 -2.23 15.83
CA GLU A 128 4.48 -2.05 16.88
C GLU A 128 5.84 -2.67 16.54
N HIS A 129 5.84 -3.92 16.07
CA HIS A 129 7.04 -4.74 15.96
C HIS A 129 7.66 -4.74 14.57
N VAL A 130 6.87 -4.49 13.52
CA VAL A 130 7.37 -4.41 12.14
C VAL A 130 7.49 -2.95 11.73
N LEU A 131 6.38 -2.22 11.63
CA LEU A 131 6.39 -0.87 11.05
C LEU A 131 7.16 0.15 11.92
N TYR A 132 6.84 0.24 13.21
CA TYR A 132 7.52 1.17 14.12
C TYR A 132 8.99 0.81 14.32
N HIS A 133 9.35 -0.48 14.23
CA HIS A 133 10.75 -0.90 14.23
C HIS A 133 11.47 -0.35 13.00
N SER A 134 10.93 -0.57 11.80
CA SER A 134 11.49 -0.06 10.55
C SER A 134 11.52 1.48 10.50
N PHE A 135 10.52 2.17 11.04
CA PHE A 135 10.53 3.63 11.07
C PHE A 135 11.69 4.20 11.91
N LYS A 136 12.12 3.52 12.98
CA LYS A 136 13.25 3.99 13.81
C LYS A 136 14.57 3.97 13.05
N THR A 137 14.72 3.08 12.07
CA THR A 137 15.99 2.82 11.39
C THR A 137 16.03 3.41 9.98
N MET A 138 14.91 3.46 9.27
CA MET A 138 14.85 3.78 7.84
C MET A 138 14.13 5.11 7.52
N LEU A 139 13.27 5.61 8.41
CA LEU A 139 12.44 6.78 8.10
C LEU A 139 13.26 8.08 8.19
N LEU A 140 13.33 8.81 7.08
CA LEU A 140 13.81 10.19 7.04
C LEU A 140 12.60 11.14 7.00
N PRO A 141 12.20 11.75 8.14
CA PRO A 141 10.94 12.47 8.23
C PRO A 141 10.94 13.74 7.38
N SER A 142 9.97 13.85 6.47
CA SER A 142 9.74 15.07 5.70
C SER A 142 9.08 16.16 6.55
N LYS A 143 9.16 17.43 6.12
CA LYS A 143 8.49 18.55 6.81
C LYS A 143 6.97 18.37 6.86
N HIS A 144 6.38 17.73 5.85
CA HIS A 144 4.95 17.47 5.78
C HIS A 144 4.50 16.45 6.83
N LEU A 145 5.37 15.51 7.22
CA LEU A 145 5.06 14.51 8.23
C LEU A 145 4.72 15.12 9.60
N LYS A 146 5.18 16.34 9.89
CA LYS A 146 4.80 17.06 11.11
C LYS A 146 3.28 17.23 11.25
N GLN A 147 2.55 17.32 10.15
CA GLN A 147 1.09 17.45 10.16
C GLN A 147 0.38 16.16 10.57
N ALA A 148 1.05 15.01 10.43
CA ALA A 148 0.52 13.71 10.84
C ALA A 148 0.60 13.47 12.36
N PHE A 149 1.36 14.29 13.10
CA PHE A 149 1.56 14.13 14.54
C PHE A 149 0.83 15.21 15.33
N VAL A 150 -0.03 14.79 16.26
CA VAL A 150 -0.69 15.68 17.22
C VAL A 150 -0.14 15.40 18.61
N LYS A 151 0.39 16.43 19.27
CA LYS A 151 0.84 16.34 20.65
C LYS A 151 -0.38 16.33 21.58
N LEU A 152 -0.69 15.18 22.17
CA LEU A 152 -1.80 15.04 23.12
C LEU A 152 -1.44 15.60 24.51
N THR A 153 -0.25 15.29 25.01
CA THR A 153 0.20 15.72 26.35
C THR A 153 1.71 15.82 26.45
N GLN A 154 2.22 16.21 27.62
CA GLN A 154 3.63 16.12 28.00
C GLN A 154 3.75 15.67 29.45
N VAL A 155 4.78 14.88 29.73
CA VAL A 155 5.02 14.26 31.04
C VAL A 155 5.11 15.29 32.17
N SER A 156 5.63 16.50 31.92
CA SER A 156 5.69 17.57 32.92
C SER A 156 4.34 18.13 33.36
N GLN A 157 3.27 17.97 32.57
CA GLN A 157 1.91 18.33 33.00
C GLN A 157 1.25 17.19 33.78
N LEU A 158 1.55 15.94 33.42
CA LEU A 158 1.05 14.76 34.14
C LEU A 158 1.56 14.75 35.59
N TYR A 159 2.84 15.04 35.81
CA TYR A 159 3.42 15.08 37.16
C TYR A 159 2.87 16.19 38.08
N LYS A 160 2.06 17.14 37.59
CA LYS A 160 1.38 18.13 38.44
C LYS A 160 0.09 17.61 39.06
N VAL A 161 -0.48 16.56 38.49
CA VAL A 161 -1.75 15.98 38.91
C VAL A 161 -1.53 14.59 39.52
N PHE A 162 -0.60 13.82 38.96
CA PHE A 162 -0.27 12.48 39.41
C PHE A 162 1.03 12.50 40.23
N GLU A 163 0.88 12.63 41.56
CA GLU A 163 1.98 12.55 42.53
C GLU A 163 2.02 11.17 43.21
N ARG A 164 3.18 10.82 43.78
CA ARG A 164 3.33 9.59 44.59
C ARG A 164 2.57 9.76 45.90
N CYS A 165 1.96 8.68 46.39
CA CYS A 165 1.38 8.63 47.73
C CYS A 165 2.42 8.84 48.83
#